data_AF-A0A645AVJ1-F1
#
_entry.id   AF-A0A645AVJ1-F1
#
_cell.length_a   1.000
_cell.length_b   1.000
_cell.length_c   1.000
_cell.angle_alpha   90.00
_cell.angle_beta   90.00
_cell.angle_gamma   90.00
#
_symmetry.space_group_name_H-M   'P 1'
#
loop_
_entity.id
_entity.type
_entity.pdbx_description
1 polymer ?
#
loop_
_entity_poly.entity_id
_entity_poly.type
_entity_poly.pdbx_seq_one_letter_code
_entity_poly.pdbx_strand_id
1 'polypeptide(L)'
;MRSLKPLDEETIVKSVSKTGRVLIAHEAPITGGFGGELAAVIAGSEAFDRLDAPIRRLAGLNTPIPYNRNLEAAAVPQTKDIIAAARALAKEGR
;
A
#
# COMPACT_ATOMS: atom_id res chain seq x y z
N MET A 1 8.94 -5.57 -1.38
CA MET A 1 8.55 -6.96 -1.07
C MET A 1 9.16 -7.88 -2.11
N ARG A 2 9.60 -9.10 -1.75
CA ARG A 2 10.32 -10.00 -2.68
C ARG A 2 9.49 -11.21 -3.15
N SER A 3 8.61 -11.74 -2.30
CA SER A 3 7.81 -12.93 -2.61
C SER A 3 6.35 -12.71 -2.21
N LEU A 4 5.41 -12.89 -3.15
CA LEU A 4 3.97 -12.86 -2.86
C LEU A 4 3.48 -14.17 -2.22
N LYS A 5 4.11 -15.28 -2.58
CA LYS A 5 3.78 -16.61 -2.07
C LYS A 5 5.05 -17.46 -1.98
N PRO A 6 5.47 -17.92 -0.78
CA PRO A 6 4.91 -17.52 0.51
C PRO A 6 5.16 -16.03 0.82
N LEU A 7 4.20 -15.41 1.51
CA LEU A 7 4.28 -14.03 2.00
C LEU A 7 5.07 -14.03 3.32
N ASP A 8 6.00 -13.08 3.48
CA ASP A 8 6.69 -12.84 4.76
C ASP A 8 5.82 -11.96 5.67
N GLU A 9 4.78 -12.58 6.22
CA GLU A 9 3.78 -11.90 7.07
C GLU A 9 4.40 -11.40 8.38
N GLU A 10 5.31 -12.17 8.97
CA GLU A 10 5.98 -11.83 10.23
C GLU A 10 6.68 -10.47 10.14
N THR A 11 7.48 -10.25 9.10
CA THR A 11 8.21 -8.98 8.92
C THR A 11 7.24 -7.81 8.72
N ILE A 12 6.15 -8.03 7.99
CA ILE A 12 5.13 -7.00 7.74
C ILE A 12 4.45 -6.62 9.06
N VAL A 13 3.89 -7.59 9.77
CA VAL A 13 3.14 -7.40 11.01
C VAL A 13 4.00 -6.74 12.08
N LYS A 14 5.24 -7.18 12.24
CA LYS A 14 6.21 -6.58 13.18
C LYS A 14 6.51 -5.12 12.84
N SER A 15 6.67 -4.80 11.55
CA SER A 15 6.94 -3.43 11.09
C SER A 15 5.74 -2.52 11.35
N VAL A 16 4.54 -2.95 10.96
CA VAL A 16 3.30 -2.19 11.17
C VAL A 16 3.01 -1.98 12.65
N SER A 17 3.19 -3.02 13.47
CA SER A 17 3.00 -2.93 14.94
C SER A 17 3.97 -1.95 15.59
N LYS A 18 5.14 -1.73 15.00
CA LYS A 18 6.13 -0.75 15.48
C LYS A 18 5.80 0.67 15.06
N THR A 19 5.31 0.88 13.83
CA THR A 19 5.08 2.23 13.27
C THR A 19 3.66 2.75 13.49
N GLY A 20 2.70 1.86 13.72
CA GLY A 20 1.27 2.15 13.81
C GLY A 20 0.65 2.69 12.51
N ARG A 21 1.40 2.76 11.41
CA ARG A 21 0.97 3.34 10.14
C ARG A 21 1.57 2.55 8.99
N VAL A 22 0.79 2.35 7.93
CA VAL A 22 1.21 1.58 6.76
C VAL A 22 0.63 2.15 5.47
N LEU A 23 1.52 2.35 4.49
CA LEU A 23 1.21 2.68 3.11
C LEU A 23 1.64 1.53 2.22
N ILE A 24 0.66 0.90 1.55
CA ILE A 24 0.87 -0.16 0.58
C ILE A 24 0.92 0.48 -0.81
N ALA A 25 2.06 0.41 -1.48
CA ALA A 25 2.24 0.94 -2.83
C ALA A 25 2.43 -0.19 -3.85
N HIS A 26 1.65 -0.20 -4.93
CA HIS A 26 1.82 -1.14 -6.05
C HIS A 26 1.30 -0.56 -7.38
N GLU A 27 1.75 -1.10 -8.51
CA GLU A 27 1.38 -0.60 -9.84
C GLU A 27 0.03 -1.12 -10.35
N ALA A 28 -0.39 -2.31 -9.92
CA ALA A 28 -1.67 -2.88 -10.32
C ALA A 28 -2.85 -1.96 -9.91
N PRO A 29 -4.02 -2.06 -10.57
CA PRO A 29 -5.21 -1.34 -10.17
C PRO A 29 -5.59 -1.59 -8.70
N ILE A 30 -6.22 -0.60 -8.06
CA ILE A 30 -6.61 -0.69 -6.65
C ILE A 30 -7.55 -1.88 -6.38
N THR A 31 -8.41 -2.20 -7.34
CA THR A 31 -9.31 -3.35 -7.30
C THR A 31 -8.62 -4.55 -7.95
N GLY A 32 -8.59 -5.69 -7.25
CA GLY A 32 -7.94 -6.92 -7.74
C GLY A 32 -6.41 -6.92 -7.62
N GLY A 33 -5.79 -5.80 -7.23
CA GLY A 33 -4.37 -5.74 -6.90
C GLY A 33 -4.02 -6.40 -5.56
N PHE A 34 -2.78 -6.87 -5.44
CA PHE A 34 -2.29 -7.57 -4.23
C PHE A 34 -2.32 -6.70 -2.97
N GLY A 35 -2.41 -5.37 -3.10
CA GLY A 35 -2.54 -4.51 -1.93
C GLY A 35 -3.80 -4.78 -1.10
N GLY A 36 -4.85 -5.37 -1.68
CA GLY A 36 -6.03 -5.83 -0.95
C GLY A 36 -5.69 -6.99 0.01
N GLU A 37 -4.96 -7.99 -0.49
CA GLU A 37 -4.51 -9.14 0.32
C GLU A 37 -3.62 -8.69 1.48
N LEU A 38 -2.64 -7.82 1.19
CA LEU A 38 -1.75 -7.29 2.22
C LEU A 38 -2.52 -6.50 3.31
N ALA A 39 -3.52 -5.73 2.91
CA ALA A 39 -4.36 -5.02 3.87
C ALA A 39 -5.19 -5.98 4.74
N ALA A 40 -5.70 -7.07 4.15
CA ALA A 40 -6.45 -8.10 4.87
C ALA A 40 -5.56 -8.84 5.87
N VAL A 41 -4.34 -9.24 5.48
CA VAL A 41 -3.35 -9.86 6.36
C VAL A 41 -3.03 -8.96 7.56
N ILE A 42 -2.75 -7.68 7.32
CA ILE A 42 -2.46 -6.73 8.40
C ILE A 42 -3.67 -6.57 9.32
N ALA A 43 -4.88 -6.40 8.76
CA ALA A 43 -6.10 -6.22 9.55
C ALA A 43 -6.51 -7.49 10.31
N GLY A 44 -6.16 -8.68 9.83
CA GLY A 44 -6.40 -9.96 10.49
C GLY A 44 -5.33 -10.36 11.52
N SER A 45 -4.27 -9.57 11.66
CA SER A 45 -3.15 -9.83 12.59
C SER A 45 -3.26 -9.03 13.88
N GLU A 46 -2.37 -9.28 14.83
CA GLU A 46 -2.23 -8.49 16.06
C GLU A 46 -1.83 -7.03 15.81
N ALA A 47 -1.41 -6.67 14.60
CA ALA A 47 -1.09 -5.29 14.24
C ALA A 47 -2.34 -4.40 14.17
N PHE A 48 -3.55 -4.96 14.03
CA PHE A 48 -4.78 -4.18 13.89
C PHE A 48 -4.98 -3.20 15.05
N ASP A 49 -4.81 -3.68 16.29
CA ASP A 49 -4.94 -2.86 17.50
C ASP A 49 -3.81 -1.84 17.69
N ARG A 50 -2.75 -1.93 16.87
CA ARG A 50 -1.59 -1.03 16.89
C ARG A 50 -1.69 0.06 15.82
N LEU A 51 -2.70 0.03 14.96
CA LEU A 51 -2.87 1.04 13.91
C LEU A 51 -3.38 2.36 14.50
N ASP A 52 -2.57 3.41 14.36
CA ASP A 52 -2.94 4.79 14.69
C ASP A 52 -3.73 5.46 13.56
N ALA A 53 -3.64 4.92 12.34
CA ALA A 53 -4.23 5.47 11.12
C ALA A 53 -4.74 4.32 10.22
N PRO A 54 -5.70 4.57 9.33
CA PRO A 54 -6.19 3.53 8.43
C PRO A 54 -5.08 3.01 7.51
N ILE A 55 -5.13 1.72 7.19
CA ILE A 55 -4.28 1.12 6.15
C ILE A 55 -4.52 1.88 4.84
N ARG A 56 -3.47 2.49 4.28
CA ARG A 56 -3.55 3.22 3.02
C ARG A 56 -3.03 2.37 1.87
N ARG A 57 -3.75 2.37 0.75
CA ARG A 57 -3.32 1.73 -0.50
C ARG A 57 -3.16 2.80 -1.58
N LEU A 58 -1.97 2.88 -2.15
CA LEU A 58 -1.64 3.69 -3.31
C LEU A 58 -1.39 2.73 -4.48
N ALA A 59 -2.25 2.79 -5.47
CA ALA A 59 -2.32 1.82 -6.55
C ALA A 59 -2.42 2.51 -7.91
N GLY A 60 -2.25 1.74 -8.98
CA GLY A 60 -2.52 2.24 -10.33
C GLY A 60 -3.99 2.59 -10.54
N LEU A 61 -4.25 3.39 -11.57
CA LEU A 61 -5.60 3.75 -11.99
C LEU A 61 -6.38 2.52 -12.44
N ASN A 62 -7.70 2.54 -12.28
CA ASN A 62 -8.60 1.48 -12.77
C ASN A 62 -8.83 1.62 -14.29
N THR A 63 -7.75 1.53 -15.06
CA THR A 63 -7.76 1.66 -16.52
C THR A 63 -6.77 0.66 -17.14
N PRO A 64 -7.00 0.19 -18.38
CA PRO A 64 -5.96 -0.48 -19.15
C PRO A 64 -4.70 0.39 -19.24
N ILE A 65 -3.52 -0.22 -19.17
CA ILE A 65 -2.25 0.51 -19.26
C ILE A 65 -2.11 1.10 -20.69
N PRO A 66 -1.97 2.42 -20.82
CA PRO A 66 -1.83 3.07 -22.12
C PRO A 66 -0.41 2.90 -22.66
N TYR A 67 -0.28 2.81 -24.00
CA TYR A 67 1.02 2.65 -24.66
C TYR A 67 1.91 3.91 -24.61
N ASN A 68 1.30 5.10 -24.60
CA ASN A 68 2.05 6.35 -24.55
C ASN A 68 2.80 6.46 -23.22
N ARG A 69 4.13 6.64 -23.26
CA ARG A 69 4.99 6.69 -22.06
C ARG A 69 4.53 7.68 -20.99
N ASN A 70 4.04 8.85 -21.39
CA ASN A 70 3.58 9.86 -20.43
C ASN A 70 2.28 9.42 -19.75
N LEU A 71 1.40 8.76 -20.50
CA LEU A 71 0.15 8.23 -19.97
C LEU A 71 0.39 6.95 -19.14
N GLU A 72 1.36 6.12 -19.52
CA GLU A 72 1.77 4.93 -18.77
C GLU A 72 2.28 5.34 -17.39
N ALA A 73 3.20 6.30 -17.34
CA ALA A 73 3.71 6.86 -16.09
C ALA A 73 2.61 7.53 -15.26
N ALA A 74 1.60 8.14 -15.90
CA ALA A 74 0.46 8.72 -15.19
C ALA A 74 -0.54 7.67 -14.67
N ALA A 75 -0.52 6.45 -15.21
CA ALA A 75 -1.42 5.37 -14.83
C ALA A 75 -0.95 4.59 -13.59
N VAL A 76 0.34 4.69 -13.22
CA VAL A 76 0.93 3.99 -12.08
C VAL A 76 1.53 4.97 -11.06
N PRO A 77 1.57 4.63 -9.76
CA PRO A 77 2.10 5.54 -8.73
C PRO A 77 3.55 5.96 -8.99
N GLN A 78 3.80 7.27 -8.91
CA GLN A 78 5.14 7.84 -9.03
C GLN A 78 5.71 8.17 -7.64
N THR A 79 7.02 8.44 -7.57
CA THR A 79 7.70 8.82 -6.33
C THR A 79 7.04 10.01 -5.63
N LYS A 80 6.60 11.02 -6.41
CA LYS A 80 5.89 12.19 -5.87
C LYS A 80 4.57 11.80 -5.19
N ASP A 81 3.86 10.81 -5.73
CA ASP A 81 2.58 10.33 -5.21
C ASP A 81 2.80 9.55 -3.91
N ILE A 82 3.85 8.72 -3.86
CA ILE A 82 4.26 8.00 -2.65
C ILE A 82 4.63 8.98 -1.54
N ILE A 83 5.42 10.01 -1.83
CA ILE A 83 5.81 11.03 -0.85
C ILE A 83 4.58 11.78 -0.34
N ALA A 84 3.68 12.20 -1.24
CA ALA A 84 2.46 12.91 -0.86
C ALA A 84 1.57 12.04 0.04
N ALA A 85 1.32 10.79 -0.36
CA ALA A 85 0.51 9.84 0.40
C ALA A 85 1.14 9.51 1.76
N ALA A 86 2.44 9.29 1.83
CA ALA A 86 3.14 9.01 3.09
C ALA A 86 3.08 10.20 4.05
N ARG A 87 3.26 11.43 3.55
CA ARG A 87 3.14 12.66 4.36
C ARG A 87 1.72 12.90 4.85
N ALA A 88 0.71 12.62 4.02
CA ALA A 88 -0.69 12.70 4.41
C ALA A 88 -0.99 11.68 5.52
N LEU A 89 -0.61 10.42 5.32
CA LEU A 89 -0.81 9.34 6.29
C LEU A 89 -0.09 9.62 7.63
N ALA A 90 1.11 10.20 7.58
CA ALA A 90 1.85 10.56 8.80
C ALA A 90 1.16 11.64 9.65
N LYS A 91 0.26 12.43 9.05
CA LYS A 91 -0.54 13.46 9.73
C LYS A 91 -1.96 13.00 10.07
N GLU A 92 -2.37 11.83 9.57
CA GLU A 92 -3.69 11.25 9.76
C GLU A 92 -3.64 10.32 10.97
N GLY A 93 -4.64 10.41 11.85
CA GLY A 93 -4.71 9.61 13.07
C GLY A 93 -4.02 10.26 14.28
N ARG A 94 -4.84 10.52 15.31
CA ARG A 94 -4.59 11.17 16.61
C ARG A 94 -3.69 12.42 16.63
#